data_AF-A0A5K0WD11-F1
#
_entry.id   AF-A0A5K0WD11-F1
#
_cell.length_a   1.000
_cell.length_b   1.000
_cell.length_c   1.000
_cell.angle_alpha   90.00
_cell.angle_beta   90.00
_cell.angle_gamma   90.00
#
_symmetry.space_group_name_H-M   'P 1'
#
loop_
_entity.id
_entity.type
_entity.pdbx_description
1 polymer ?
#
loop_
_entity_poly.entity_id
_entity_poly.type
_entity_poly.pdbx_seq_one_letter_code
_entity_poly.pdbx_strand_id
1 'polypeptide(L)' 'DKLVLKDFNIEDAANGSGKAVTKKFSASVTNGVLRIHFFWAGRGTTVVPLRGDYGPLVSAISVDA' A
#
# COMPACT_ATOMS: atom_id res chain seq x y z
N ASP A 1 8.92 -7.29 11.99
CA ASP A 1 8.49 -6.44 10.86
C ASP A 1 8.53 -4.97 11.23
N LYS A 2 8.94 -4.10 10.30
CA LYS A 2 8.98 -2.64 10.50
C LYS A 2 7.78 -2.02 9.77
N LEU A 3 6.91 -1.33 10.51
CA LEU A 3 5.82 -0.56 9.91
C LEU A 3 6.37 0.68 9.21
N VAL A 4 6.17 0.78 7.90
CA VAL A 4 6.65 1.92 7.08
C VAL A 4 5.53 2.86 6.65
N LEU A 5 4.30 2.38 6.60
CA LEU A 5 3.10 3.16 6.30
C LEU A 5 1.96 2.70 7.20
N LYS A 6 1.33 3.63 7.90
CA LYS A 6 0.16 3.38 8.76
C LYS A 6 -1.04 4.13 8.19
N ASP A 7 -2.19 3.46 8.11
CA ASP A 7 -3.47 4.03 7.66
C ASP A 7 -3.34 4.82 6.35
N PHE A 8 -2.56 4.29 5.41
CA PHE A 8 -2.20 4.99 4.18
C PHE A 8 -3.35 4.98 3.17
N ASN A 9 -3.82 6.18 2.81
CA ASN A 9 -4.78 6.39 1.73
C ASN A 9 -4.06 6.89 0.47
N ILE A 10 -4.17 6.13 -0.62
CA ILE A 10 -3.58 6.50 -1.92
C ILE A 10 -4.24 7.74 -2.49
N GLU A 11 -5.56 7.90 -2.37
CA GLU A 11 -6.29 9.03 -2.96
C GLU A 11 -5.85 10.35 -2.33
N ASP A 12 -5.74 10.39 -1.00
CA ASP A 12 -5.27 11.57 -0.27
C ASP A 12 -3.82 11.91 -0.65
N ALA A 13 -2.96 10.89 -0.73
CA ALA A 13 -1.56 11.07 -1.13
C ALA A 13 -1.41 11.50 -2.61
N ALA A 14 -2.36 11.12 -3.45
CA ALA A 14 -2.43 11.45 -4.87
C ALA A 14 -3.09 12.81 -5.13
N ASN A 15 -3.74 13.39 -4.10
CA ASN A 15 -4.62 14.56 -4.23
C ASN A 15 -5.71 14.31 -5.29
N GLY A 16 -6.37 13.15 -5.21
CA GLY A 16 -7.46 12.71 -6.09
C GLY A 16 -7.20 11.39 -6.84
N SER A 17 -8.26 10.82 -7.42
CA SER A 17 -8.24 9.53 -8.11
C SER A 17 -7.55 9.55 -9.49
N GLY A 18 -7.06 8.39 -9.94
CA GLY A 18 -6.44 8.22 -11.27
C GLY A 18 -5.02 8.76 -11.42
N LYS A 19 -4.43 9.29 -10.34
CA LYS A 19 -3.06 9.83 -10.32
C LYS A 19 -2.09 8.82 -9.72
N ALA A 20 -0.92 8.66 -10.34
CA ALA A 20 0.11 7.77 -9.84
C ALA A 20 0.82 8.37 -8.61
N VAL A 21 1.04 7.54 -7.59
CA VAL A 21 1.80 7.89 -6.39
C VAL A 21 2.92 6.88 -6.20
N THR A 22 4.17 7.36 -6.22
CA THR A 22 5.34 6.54 -5.96
C THR A 22 5.86 6.80 -4.55
N LYS A 23 6.04 5.73 -3.77
CA LYS A 23 6.68 5.77 -2.45
C LYS A 23 7.96 4.97 -2.46
N LYS A 24 9.06 5.59 -2.02
CA LYS A 24 10.37 4.94 -1.90
C LYS A 24 10.63 4.62 -0.44
N PHE A 25 11.06 3.39 -0.18
CA PHE A 25 11.41 2.91 1.16
C PHE A 25 12.80 2.28 1.11
N SER A 26 13.62 2.59 2.11
CA SER A 26 14.92 1.93 2.29
C SER A 26 14.77 0.82 3.33
N ALA A 27 15.26 -0.38 3.01
CA ALA A 27 15.27 -1.54 3.89
C ALA A 27 16.64 -2.22 3.85
N SER A 28 17.12 -2.70 4.99
CA SER A 28 18.33 -3.53 5.05
C SER A 28 17.94 -5.01 4.91
N VAL A 29 18.53 -5.70 3.96
CA VAL A 29 18.25 -7.13 3.68
C VAL A 29 19.46 -7.95 4.10
N THR A 30 19.40 -8.54 5.30
CA THR A 30 20.52 -9.31 5.89
C THR A 30 20.50 -10.79 5.49
N ASN A 31 19.34 -11.32 5.08
CA ASN A 31 19.12 -12.77 4.89
C ASN A 31 18.86 -13.13 3.42
N GLY A 32 19.08 -12.18 2.50
CA GLY A 32 18.69 -12.32 1.09
C GLY A 32 17.18 -12.32 0.81
N VAL A 33 16.33 -12.17 1.84
CA VAL A 33 14.87 -12.19 1.71
C VAL A 33 14.28 -10.85 2.14
N LEU A 34 13.62 -10.16 1.22
CA LEU A 34 12.80 -8.97 1.51
C LEU A 34 11.33 -9.39 1.61
N ARG A 35 10.70 -9.17 2.78
CA ARG A 35 9.26 -9.39 2.97
C ARG A 35 8.52 -8.06 2.96
N ILE A 36 7.54 -7.93 2.08
CA ILE A 36 6.65 -6.77 1.98
C ILE A 36 5.26 -7.23 2.42
N HIS A 37 4.76 -6.70 3.54
CA HIS A 37 3.46 -7.06 4.08
C HIS A 37 2.47 -5.92 3.86
N PHE A 38 1.40 -6.20 3.13
CA PHE A 38 0.23 -5.32 3.07
C PHE A 38 -0.80 -5.82 4.07
N PHE A 39 -0.97 -5.07 5.15
CA PHE A 39 -1.93 -5.43 6.19
C PHE A 39 -3.18 -4.56 6.07
N TRP A 40 -4.34 -5.21 6.11
CA TRP A 40 -5.63 -4.55 6.10
C TRP A 40 -6.48 -5.12 7.23
N ALA A 41 -6.87 -4.25 8.17
CA ALA A 41 -7.49 -4.63 9.42
C ALA A 41 -9.02 -4.86 9.32
N GLY A 42 -9.59 -5.03 8.12
CA GLY A 42 -10.99 -5.45 7.95
C GLY A 42 -12.04 -4.33 7.90
N ARG A 43 -11.69 -3.12 7.43
CA ARG A 43 -12.70 -2.11 7.05
C ARG A 43 -12.92 -2.19 5.55
N GLY A 44 -13.92 -2.94 5.07
CA GLY A 44 -14.38 -2.81 3.68
C GLY A 44 -15.48 -3.73 3.19
N THR A 45 -16.09 -3.30 2.09
CA THR A 45 -17.41 -3.75 1.61
C THR A 45 -17.33 -4.26 0.16
N THR A 46 -18.16 -5.25 -0.19
CA THR A 46 -18.17 -5.89 -1.52
C THR A 46 -19.25 -5.35 -2.48
N VAL A 47 -20.18 -4.47 -2.08
CA VAL A 47 -21.41 -4.06 -2.86
C VAL A 47 -21.78 -2.55 -2.71
N VAL A 48 -22.47 -1.92 -3.71
CA VAL A 48 -22.80 -0.45 -3.86
C VAL A 48 -24.27 -0.24 -3.43
N PRO A 49 -24.72 0.82 -2.70
CA PRO A 49 -24.44 2.25 -2.93
C PRO A 49 -23.18 2.82 -2.23
N LEU A 50 -22.57 2.11 -1.28
CA LEU A 50 -21.19 2.37 -0.83
C LEU A 50 -20.36 1.07 -0.89
N ARG A 51 -19.89 0.73 -2.11
CA ARG A 51 -18.69 -0.11 -2.32
C ARG A 51 -17.54 0.79 -1.92
N GLY A 52 -16.76 0.42 -0.92
CA GLY A 52 -15.88 1.42 -0.31
C GLY A 52 -14.45 0.98 -0.31
N ASP A 53 -14.14 0.13 0.66
CA ASP A 53 -12.76 0.00 1.05
C ASP A 53 -12.22 -1.31 0.49
N TYR A 54 -11.71 -1.20 -0.73
CA TYR A 54 -10.85 -2.23 -1.28
C TYR A 54 -9.66 -2.42 -0.32
N GLY A 55 -9.21 -3.67 -0.22
CA GLY A 55 -7.97 -3.97 0.49
C GLY A 55 -6.78 -3.21 -0.11
N PRO A 56 -5.56 -3.50 0.34
CA PRO A 56 -4.39 -2.74 -0.07
C PRO A 56 -4.23 -2.77 -1.60
N LEU A 57 -4.20 -1.60 -2.21
CA LEU A 57 -4.01 -1.45 -3.66
C LEU A 57 -2.54 -1.20 -3.97
N VAL A 58 -1.98 -1.98 -4.90
CA VAL A 58 -0.63 -1.80 -5.42
C VAL A 58 -0.65 -2.05 -6.93
N SER A 59 -0.04 -1.13 -7.68
CA SER A 59 0.08 -1.26 -9.14
C SER A 59 1.41 -1.91 -9.53
N ALA A 60 2.51 -1.47 -8.92
CA ALA A 60 3.85 -1.97 -9.19
C ALA A 60 4.75 -1.90 -7.96
N ILE A 61 5.74 -2.79 -7.92
CA ILE A 61 6.83 -2.80 -6.94
C ILE A 61 8.13 -2.86 -7.74
N SER A 62 9.06 -1.93 -7.44
CA SER A 62 10.43 -1.95 -7.97
C SER A 62 11.40 -2.07 -6.81
N VAL A 63 12.46 -2.85 -7.01
CA VAL A 63 13.53 -3.04 -6.02
C VAL A 63 14.85 -2.73 -6.71
N ASP A 64 15.55 -1.73 -6.19
CA ASP A 64 16.88 -1.32 -6.65
C ASP A 64 17.92 -1.66 -5.57
N ALA A 65 19.13 -2.02 -6.00
CA ALA A 65 20.24 -2.43 -5.13
C ALA A 65 21.04 -1.26 -4.56
#